data_AF-A0A1B7HMS9-F1
#
_entry.id   AF-A0A1B7HMS9-F1
#
_cell.length_a   1.000
_cell.length_b   1.000
_cell.length_c   1.000
_cell.angle_alpha   90.00
_cell.angle_beta   90.00
_cell.angle_gamma   90.00
#
_symmetry.space_group_name_H-M   'P 1'
#
loop_
_entity.id
_entity.type
_entity.pdbx_description
1 polymer ?
#
loop_
_entity_poly.entity_id
_entity_poly.type
_entity_poly.pdbx_seq_one_letter_code
_entity_poly.pdbx_strand_id
1 'polypeptide(L)'
;MKKNEVRPFRSALREMVRELGMLSRKSSGTELSPLQSHILIELNSKPSGATELATKLCVEKASMSRTLRTLIEAGYLLREYDGQDGRASTFRLSDSGKQRLLYLEENADRFTEEALASSSDQEVQEFLKTIMQFSGSLRNARRQREAGMTLRPIEPRDNAAIAEIIRNSFRENKIDHLEGVSLHDPELDHLSEAYNKPEARYWVVESMGKIVGGGVSLRWLVKMAFAKCRSFFSAVM
;
A
#
# COMPACT_ATOMS: atom_id res chain seq x y z
N MET A 1 -9.94 16.71 -0.55
CA MET A 1 -9.05 17.57 -1.34
C MET A 1 -9.86 18.21 -2.45
N LYS A 2 -9.86 19.55 -2.57
CA LYS A 2 -10.56 20.20 -3.69
C LYS A 2 -9.80 19.86 -4.99
N LYS A 3 -10.48 19.70 -6.14
CA LYS A 3 -9.82 19.38 -7.42
C LYS A 3 -8.65 20.32 -7.75
N ASN A 4 -8.71 21.57 -7.27
CA ASN A 4 -7.67 22.59 -7.48
C ASN A 4 -6.34 22.31 -6.76
N GLU A 5 -6.33 21.51 -5.69
CA GLU A 5 -5.12 21.17 -4.92
C GLU A 5 -4.40 19.91 -5.45
N VAL A 6 -5.10 19.07 -6.22
CA VAL A 6 -4.57 17.79 -6.74
C VAL A 6 -3.47 18.00 -7.77
N ARG A 7 -3.62 19.00 -8.64
CA ARG A 7 -2.68 19.24 -9.75
C ARG A 7 -1.33 19.76 -9.25
N PRO A 8 -1.25 20.79 -8.39
CA PRO A 8 0.02 21.22 -7.80
C PRO A 8 0.72 20.10 -7.04
N PHE A 9 -0.02 19.34 -6.21
CA PHE A 9 0.54 18.21 -5.47
C PHE A 9 1.18 17.17 -6.40
N ARG A 10 0.48 16.77 -7.47
CA ARG A 10 1.05 15.87 -8.49
C ARG A 10 2.25 16.47 -9.21
N SER A 11 2.33 17.78 -9.33
CA SER A 11 3.48 18.46 -9.93
C SER A 11 4.72 18.34 -9.05
N ALA A 12 4.58 18.63 -7.75
CA ALA A 12 5.65 18.48 -6.77
C ALA A 12 6.19 17.05 -6.73
N LEU A 13 5.32 16.03 -6.81
CA LEU A 13 5.77 14.63 -6.88
C LEU A 13 6.59 14.32 -8.14
N ARG A 14 6.23 14.88 -9.30
CA ARG A 14 7.02 14.69 -10.53
C ARG A 14 8.37 15.39 -10.46
N GLU A 15 8.42 16.54 -9.80
CA GLU A 15 9.65 17.26 -9.54
C GLU A 15 10.55 16.46 -8.60
N MET A 16 10.01 15.93 -7.51
CA MET A 16 10.75 15.01 -6.63
C MET A 16 11.33 13.81 -7.38
N VAL A 17 10.57 13.18 -8.28
CA VAL A 17 11.08 12.07 -9.12
C VAL A 17 12.27 12.51 -10.00
N ARG A 18 12.27 13.75 -10.48
CA ARG A 18 13.39 14.30 -11.27
C ARG A 18 14.61 14.59 -10.40
N GLU A 19 14.44 15.27 -9.26
CA GLU A 19 15.53 15.63 -8.36
C GLU A 19 16.20 14.41 -7.74
N LEU A 20 15.43 13.34 -7.47
CA LEU A 20 15.97 12.05 -7.02
C LEU A 20 16.70 11.27 -8.14
N GLY A 21 16.78 11.81 -9.36
CA GLY A 21 17.47 11.17 -10.48
C GLY A 21 16.79 9.91 -11.00
N MET A 22 15.50 9.68 -10.71
CA MET A 22 14.81 8.42 -11.04
C MET A 22 14.50 8.26 -12.54
N LEU A 23 14.72 9.31 -13.33
CA LEU A 23 14.54 9.29 -14.79
C LEU A 23 15.86 9.13 -15.56
N SER A 24 17.01 9.09 -14.86
CA SER A 24 18.31 8.96 -15.50
C SER A 24 18.60 7.50 -15.89
N ARG A 25 19.53 7.32 -16.83
CA ARG A 25 20.06 5.98 -17.18
C ARG A 25 20.97 5.41 -16.08
N LYS A 26 21.42 6.27 -15.16
CA LYS A 26 22.49 6.05 -14.17
C LYS A 26 22.13 6.79 -12.88
N SER A 27 21.98 6.10 -11.76
CA SER A 27 21.53 6.66 -10.48
C SER A 27 22.64 6.75 -9.44
N SER A 28 22.54 7.79 -8.59
CA SER A 28 23.37 8.02 -7.39
C SER A 28 24.88 7.82 -7.62
N GLY A 29 25.40 8.44 -8.68
CA GLY A 29 26.83 8.40 -9.03
C GLY A 29 27.34 7.05 -9.54
N THR A 30 26.46 6.08 -9.81
CA THR A 30 26.83 4.77 -10.34
C THR A 30 26.41 4.58 -11.79
N GLU A 31 26.98 3.55 -12.44
CA GLU A 31 26.56 3.09 -13.77
C GLU A 31 25.23 2.30 -13.76
N LEU A 32 24.61 2.12 -12.59
CA LEU A 32 23.37 1.35 -12.43
C LEU A 32 22.17 2.23 -12.75
N SER A 33 21.19 1.66 -13.45
CA SER A 33 19.86 2.25 -13.55
C SER A 33 19.10 2.18 -12.21
N PRO A 34 18.06 3.01 -11.99
CA PRO A 34 17.27 2.97 -10.77
C PRO A 34 16.74 1.57 -10.42
N LEU A 35 16.25 0.82 -11.42
CA LEU A 35 15.77 -0.55 -11.20
C LEU A 35 16.89 -1.50 -10.75
N GLN A 36 18.10 -1.37 -11.32
CA GLN A 36 19.25 -2.16 -10.91
C GLN A 36 19.68 -1.84 -9.47
N SER A 37 19.73 -0.55 -9.12
CA SER A 37 19.99 -0.08 -7.75
C SER A 37 18.99 -0.68 -6.76
N HIS A 38 17.69 -0.59 -7.05
CA HIS A 38 16.66 -1.17 -6.19
C HIS A 38 16.76 -2.69 -6.08
N ILE A 39 17.10 -3.42 -7.14
CA ILE A 39 17.31 -4.88 -7.05
C ILE A 39 18.46 -5.20 -6.07
N LEU A 40 19.57 -4.45 -6.13
CA LEU A 40 20.70 -4.68 -5.22
C LEU A 40 20.31 -4.42 -3.76
N ILE A 41 19.61 -3.30 -3.49
CA ILE A 41 19.11 -2.95 -2.15
C ILE A 41 18.20 -4.07 -1.60
N GLU A 42 17.27 -4.56 -2.40
CA GLU A 42 16.33 -5.61 -1.97
C GLU A 42 17.03 -6.94 -1.70
N LEU A 43 18.01 -7.31 -2.52
CA LEU A 43 18.78 -8.54 -2.37
C LEU A 43 19.80 -8.48 -1.22
N ASN A 44 20.17 -7.30 -0.75
CA ASN A 44 20.99 -7.13 0.45
C ASN A 44 20.25 -7.57 1.71
N SER A 45 18.94 -7.35 1.76
CA SER A 45 18.10 -7.76 2.89
C SER A 45 17.91 -9.28 2.95
N LYS A 46 17.61 -9.90 1.80
CA LYS A 46 17.45 -11.35 1.68
C LYS A 46 17.56 -11.84 0.23
N PRO A 47 18.02 -13.08 -0.01
CA PRO A 47 17.87 -13.71 -1.31
C PRO A 47 16.41 -13.76 -1.73
N SER A 48 16.13 -13.49 -3.01
CA SER A 48 14.75 -13.44 -3.53
C SER A 48 14.67 -13.97 -4.96
N GLY A 49 13.50 -14.50 -5.33
CA GLY A 49 13.21 -14.94 -6.69
C GLY A 49 12.77 -13.79 -7.61
N ALA A 50 12.82 -14.01 -8.92
CA ALA A 50 12.43 -12.98 -9.91
C ALA A 50 10.97 -12.52 -9.78
N THR A 51 10.03 -13.44 -9.47
CA THR A 51 8.62 -13.10 -9.28
C THR A 51 8.40 -12.24 -8.03
N GLU A 52 9.13 -12.54 -6.95
CA GLU A 52 9.06 -11.77 -5.70
C GLU A 52 9.61 -10.36 -5.90
N LEU A 53 10.78 -10.22 -6.53
CA LEU A 53 11.37 -8.93 -6.86
C LEU A 53 10.47 -8.09 -7.77
N ALA A 54 9.89 -8.70 -8.82
CA ALA A 54 8.96 -8.01 -9.72
C ALA A 54 7.75 -7.45 -8.97
N THR A 55 7.19 -8.24 -8.05
CA THR A 55 6.05 -7.84 -7.21
C THR A 55 6.44 -6.71 -6.26
N LYS A 56 7.57 -6.86 -5.55
CA LYS A 56 8.03 -5.89 -4.54
C LYS A 56 8.36 -4.53 -5.17
N LEU A 57 9.07 -4.54 -6.30
CA LEU A 57 9.48 -3.33 -7.03
C LEU A 57 8.42 -2.82 -8.02
N CYS A 58 7.29 -3.52 -8.14
CA CYS A 58 6.14 -3.12 -8.97
C CYS A 58 6.51 -2.94 -10.45
N VAL A 59 7.26 -3.90 -10.98
CA VAL A 59 7.69 -3.94 -12.37
C VAL A 59 7.23 -5.22 -13.05
N GLU A 60 7.08 -5.18 -14.36
CA GLU A 60 6.71 -6.35 -15.14
C GLU A 60 7.76 -7.46 -15.05
N LYS A 61 7.29 -8.72 -14.99
CA LYS A 61 8.17 -9.90 -14.93
C LYS A 61 9.19 -9.96 -16.07
N ALA A 62 8.79 -9.59 -17.28
CA ALA A 62 9.68 -9.53 -18.44
C ALA A 62 10.80 -8.49 -18.28
N SER A 63 10.54 -7.37 -17.60
CA SER A 63 11.56 -6.37 -17.28
C SER A 63 12.52 -6.88 -16.20
N MET A 64 11.98 -7.52 -15.16
CA MET A 64 12.75 -8.09 -14.05
C MET A 64 13.74 -9.16 -14.53
N SER A 65 13.29 -10.16 -15.29
CA SER A 65 14.17 -11.24 -15.77
C SER A 65 15.31 -10.73 -16.64
N ARG A 66 15.06 -9.74 -17.50
CA ARG A 66 16.11 -9.10 -18.32
C ARG A 66 17.14 -8.38 -17.45
N THR A 67 16.68 -7.62 -16.47
CA THR A 67 17.55 -6.84 -15.59
C THR A 67 18.43 -7.73 -14.71
N LEU A 68 17.87 -8.81 -14.16
CA LEU A 68 18.62 -9.79 -13.37
C LEU A 68 19.74 -10.44 -14.19
N ARG A 69 19.46 -10.80 -15.45
CA ARG A 69 20.49 -11.33 -16.35
C ARG A 69 21.64 -10.34 -16.55
N THR A 70 21.34 -9.08 -16.84
CA THR A 70 22.37 -8.04 -17.00
C THR A 70 23.22 -7.87 -15.73
N LEU A 71 22.62 -7.96 -14.54
CA LEU A 71 23.35 -7.87 -13.28
C LEU A 71 24.22 -9.10 -13.00
N ILE A 72 23.82 -10.29 -13.45
CA ILE A 72 24.65 -11.50 -13.40
C ILE A 72 25.82 -11.39 -14.38
N GLU A 73 25.57 -10.96 -15.62
CA GLU A 73 26.60 -10.73 -16.64
C GLU A 73 27.63 -9.68 -16.18
N ALA A 74 27.19 -8.66 -15.45
CA ALA A 74 28.06 -7.67 -14.81
C ALA A 74 28.79 -8.19 -13.55
N GLY A 75 28.52 -9.43 -13.12
CA GLY A 75 29.15 -10.08 -11.97
C GLY A 75 28.62 -9.64 -10.60
N TYR A 76 27.55 -8.84 -10.53
CA TYR A 76 27.01 -8.33 -9.26
C TYR A 76 26.09 -9.31 -8.53
N LEU A 77 25.52 -10.29 -9.25
CA LEU A 77 24.59 -11.26 -8.69
C LEU A 77 25.07 -12.70 -8.91
N LEU A 78 24.74 -13.55 -7.95
CA LEU A 78 24.85 -15.00 -8.03
C LEU A 78 23.44 -15.59 -8.12
N ARG A 79 23.28 -16.62 -8.95
CA ARG A 79 22.04 -17.39 -9.09
C ARG A 79 22.18 -18.72 -8.36
N GLU A 80 21.21 -19.04 -7.52
CA GLU A 80 21.13 -20.31 -6.82
C GLU A 80 19.88 -21.08 -7.29
N TYR A 81 20.01 -22.40 -7.36
CA TYR A 81 18.91 -23.30 -7.70
C TYR A 81 18.40 -23.92 -6.42
N ASP A 82 17.10 -23.85 -6.19
CA ASP A 82 16.49 -24.63 -5.13
C ASP A 82 16.48 -26.10 -5.55
N GLY A 83 17.12 -26.97 -4.75
CA GLY A 83 17.33 -28.37 -5.08
C GLY A 83 16.06 -29.23 -5.01
N GLN A 84 14.96 -28.69 -4.48
CA GLN A 84 13.72 -29.46 -4.26
C GLN A 84 12.63 -29.22 -5.32
N ASP A 85 12.65 -28.09 -6.01
CA ASP A 85 11.68 -27.78 -7.06
C ASP A 85 12.38 -26.97 -8.15
N GLY A 86 12.90 -27.67 -9.17
CA GLY A 86 13.80 -27.19 -10.22
C GLY A 86 13.26 -26.06 -11.13
N ARG A 87 12.35 -25.22 -10.64
CA ARG A 87 11.69 -24.12 -11.33
C ARG A 87 11.91 -22.75 -10.70
N ALA A 88 12.29 -22.64 -9.42
CA ALA A 88 12.50 -21.36 -8.76
C ALA A 88 13.99 -21.12 -8.46
N SER A 89 14.63 -20.23 -9.22
CA SER A 89 15.95 -19.73 -8.85
C SER A 89 15.84 -18.51 -7.96
N THR A 90 16.64 -18.50 -6.90
CA THR A 90 16.87 -17.32 -6.06
C THR A 90 18.13 -16.60 -6.52
N PHE A 91 18.19 -15.31 -6.22
CA PHE A 91 19.34 -14.47 -6.51
C PHE A 91 19.86 -13.87 -5.22
N ARG A 92 21.17 -13.70 -5.13
CA ARG A 92 21.84 -12.98 -4.04
C ARG A 92 22.98 -12.12 -4.57
N LEU A 93 23.43 -11.15 -3.77
CA LEU A 93 24.59 -10.34 -4.10
C LEU A 93 25.87 -11.19 -4.11
N SER A 94 26.70 -10.99 -5.13
CA SER A 94 28.12 -11.36 -5.07
C SER A 94 28.88 -10.35 -4.18
N ASP A 95 30.16 -10.61 -3.91
CA ASP A 95 30.96 -9.64 -3.16
C ASP A 95 31.18 -8.33 -3.93
N SER A 96 31.36 -8.38 -5.26
CA SER A 96 31.40 -7.15 -6.09
C SER A 96 30.04 -6.44 -6.11
N GLY A 97 28.93 -7.18 -6.04
CA GLY A 97 27.59 -6.63 -5.89
C GLY A 97 27.41 -5.87 -4.58
N LYS A 98 27.92 -6.42 -3.46
CA LYS A 98 27.91 -5.75 -2.15
C LYS A 98 28.76 -4.49 -2.16
N GLN A 99 29.97 -4.55 -2.73
CA GLN A 99 30.84 -3.37 -2.86
C GLN A 99 30.19 -2.28 -3.71
N ARG A 100 29.53 -2.67 -4.80
CA ARG A 100 28.78 -1.74 -5.65
C ARG A 100 27.59 -1.11 -4.91
N LEU A 101 26.88 -1.89 -4.09
CA LEU A 101 25.78 -1.40 -3.26
C LEU A 101 26.27 -0.42 -2.20
N LEU A 102 27.38 -0.72 -1.52
CA LEU A 102 27.95 0.19 -0.53
C LEU A 102 28.28 1.55 -1.14
N TYR A 103 28.95 1.56 -2.30
CA TYR A 103 29.24 2.81 -3.03
C TYR A 103 27.97 3.57 -3.47
N LEU A 104 26.92 2.83 -3.85
CA LEU A 104 25.62 3.41 -4.20
C LEU A 104 24.97 4.09 -2.98
N GLU A 105 24.95 3.41 -1.82
CA GLU A 105 24.35 3.91 -0.58
C GLU A 105 25.12 5.12 -0.05
N GLU A 106 26.45 5.07 0.02
CA GLU A 106 27.28 6.22 0.44
C GLU A 106 27.02 7.48 -0.40
N ASN A 107 26.83 7.32 -1.72
CA ASN A 107 26.51 8.45 -2.59
C ASN A 107 25.09 8.99 -2.35
N ALA A 108 24.12 8.10 -2.10
CA ALA A 108 22.74 8.48 -1.84
C ALA A 108 22.58 9.14 -0.45
N ASP A 109 23.31 8.64 0.54
CA ASP A 109 23.36 9.18 1.90
C ASP A 109 23.96 10.58 1.86
N ARG A 110 25.13 10.76 1.24
CA ARG A 110 25.75 12.09 1.08
C ARG A 110 24.82 13.10 0.40
N PHE A 111 24.17 12.70 -0.70
CA PHE A 111 23.19 13.57 -1.38
C PHE A 111 22.02 13.96 -0.45
N THR A 112 21.53 13.00 0.33
CA THR A 112 20.42 13.23 1.27
C THR A 112 20.84 14.14 2.43
N GLU A 113 22.03 13.93 2.99
CA GLU A 113 22.62 14.78 4.03
C GLU A 113 22.79 16.22 3.52
N GLU A 114 23.36 16.40 2.32
CA GLU A 114 23.50 17.71 1.68
C GLU A 114 22.15 18.40 1.44
N ALA A 115 21.15 17.65 0.96
CA ALA A 115 19.81 18.17 0.70
C ALA A 115 19.07 18.59 1.98
N LEU A 116 19.40 17.98 3.13
CA LEU A 116 18.77 18.25 4.42
C LEU A 116 19.61 19.16 5.32
N ALA A 117 20.82 19.57 4.90
CA ALA A 117 21.78 20.29 5.73
C ALA A 117 21.25 21.62 6.31
N SER A 118 20.30 22.27 5.63
CA SER A 118 19.69 23.52 6.10
C SER A 118 18.43 23.32 6.96
N SER A 119 17.98 22.08 7.16
CA SER A 119 16.77 21.74 7.91
C SER A 119 17.11 21.42 9.36
N SER A 120 16.22 21.76 10.27
CA SER A 120 16.29 21.32 11.67
C SER A 120 15.91 19.84 11.82
N ASP A 121 16.36 19.19 12.90
CA ASP A 121 15.98 17.81 13.21
C ASP A 121 14.45 17.63 13.27
N GLN A 122 13.73 18.61 13.81
CA GLN A 122 12.27 18.56 13.88
C GLN A 122 11.64 18.54 12.48
N GLU A 123 12.09 19.41 11.57
CA GLU A 123 11.59 19.45 10.19
C GLU A 123 11.87 18.14 9.46
N VAL A 124 13.07 17.57 9.65
CA VAL A 124 13.44 16.27 9.08
C VAL A 124 12.51 15.17 9.59
N GLN A 125 12.23 15.11 10.91
CA GLN A 125 11.35 14.09 11.49
C GLN A 125 9.88 14.25 11.02
N GLU A 126 9.39 15.49 10.94
CA GLU A 126 8.04 15.78 10.44
C GLU A 126 7.89 15.39 8.96
N PHE A 127 8.89 15.72 8.15
CA PHE A 127 8.93 15.33 6.74
C PHE A 127 8.99 13.81 6.57
N LEU A 128 9.89 13.13 7.31
CA LEU A 128 10.03 11.67 7.28
C LEU A 128 8.72 10.97 7.65
N LYS A 129 8.05 11.41 8.71
CA LYS A 129 6.74 10.89 9.12
C LYS A 129 5.71 11.05 7.99
N THR A 130 5.66 12.24 7.39
CA THR A 130 4.67 12.57 6.35
C THR A 130 4.89 11.73 5.10
N ILE A 131 6.14 11.58 4.64
CA ILE A 131 6.45 10.79 3.44
C ILE A 131 6.20 9.30 3.64
N MET A 132 6.48 8.76 4.84
CA MET A 132 6.17 7.37 5.18
C MET A 132 4.66 7.10 5.16
N GLN A 133 3.86 7.98 5.77
CA GLN A 133 2.39 7.87 5.75
C GLN A 133 1.83 7.97 4.32
N PHE A 134 2.40 8.88 3.51
CA PHE A 134 2.00 9.03 2.12
C PHE A 134 2.37 7.80 1.27
N SER A 135 3.57 7.23 1.45
CA SER A 135 3.99 5.98 0.81
C SER A 135 3.05 4.82 1.16
N GLY A 136 2.62 4.71 2.42
CA GLY A 136 1.59 3.76 2.85
C GLY A 136 0.25 3.96 2.12
N SER A 137 -0.18 5.22 2.00
CA SER A 137 -1.40 5.58 1.26
C SER A 137 -1.33 5.19 -0.22
N LEU A 138 -0.18 5.43 -0.88
CA LEU A 138 0.05 5.02 -2.27
C LEU A 138 0.02 3.49 -2.43
N ARG A 139 0.64 2.75 -1.52
CA ARG A 139 0.63 1.28 -1.51
C ARG A 139 -0.79 0.75 -1.39
N ASN A 140 -1.60 1.33 -0.52
CA ASN A 140 -3.00 0.94 -0.34
C ASN A 140 -3.83 1.24 -1.60
N ALA A 141 -3.66 2.43 -2.19
CA ALA A 141 -4.34 2.80 -3.43
C ALA A 141 -3.95 1.86 -4.60
N ARG A 142 -2.69 1.42 -4.67
CA ARG A 142 -2.23 0.42 -5.66
C ARG A 142 -2.91 -0.93 -5.43
N ARG A 143 -2.90 -1.45 -4.20
CA ARG A 143 -3.54 -2.72 -3.85
C ARG A 143 -5.03 -2.74 -4.18
N GLN A 144 -5.74 -1.65 -3.88
CA GLN A 144 -7.16 -1.50 -4.24
C GLN A 144 -7.37 -1.59 -5.76
N ARG A 145 -6.50 -0.95 -6.55
CA ARG A 145 -6.56 -1.01 -8.01
C ARG A 145 -6.27 -2.41 -8.54
N GLU A 146 -5.25 -3.08 -8.01
CA GLU A 146 -4.86 -4.45 -8.40
C GLU A 146 -5.96 -5.47 -8.04
N ALA A 147 -6.63 -5.28 -6.90
CA ALA A 147 -7.76 -6.11 -6.49
C ALA A 147 -9.03 -5.83 -7.32
N GLY A 148 -9.06 -4.77 -8.14
CA GLY A 148 -10.27 -4.34 -8.83
C GLY A 148 -11.35 -3.88 -7.87
N MET A 149 -10.96 -3.33 -6.71
CA MET A 149 -11.90 -2.83 -5.70
C MET A 149 -12.49 -1.49 -6.15
N THR A 150 -13.82 -1.43 -6.14
CA THR A 150 -14.59 -0.21 -6.40
C THR A 150 -15.41 0.13 -5.18
N LEU A 151 -15.34 1.39 -4.76
CA LEU A 151 -16.17 1.93 -3.69
C LEU A 151 -17.34 2.67 -4.34
N ARG A 152 -18.56 2.21 -4.09
CA ARG A 152 -19.78 2.84 -4.61
C ARG A 152 -20.88 2.88 -3.54
N PRO A 153 -21.89 3.76 -3.66
CA PRO A 153 -23.06 3.69 -2.81
C PRO A 153 -23.71 2.29 -2.89
N ILE A 154 -24.27 1.84 -1.78
CA ILE A 154 -25.04 0.59 -1.74
C ILE A 154 -26.26 0.70 -2.67
N GLU A 155 -26.60 -0.40 -3.33
CA GLU A 155 -27.84 -0.55 -4.10
C GLU A 155 -28.66 -1.73 -3.53
N PRO A 156 -29.98 -1.80 -3.78
CA PRO A 156 -30.83 -2.87 -3.24
C PRO A 156 -30.33 -4.29 -3.55
N ARG A 157 -29.66 -4.49 -4.70
CA ARG A 157 -29.05 -5.77 -5.07
C ARG A 157 -27.92 -6.24 -4.16
N ASP A 158 -27.31 -5.33 -3.39
CA ASP A 158 -26.16 -5.63 -2.53
C ASP A 158 -26.58 -6.02 -1.11
N ASN A 159 -27.83 -5.75 -0.71
CA ASN A 159 -28.34 -5.94 0.64
C ASN A 159 -28.05 -7.33 1.20
N ALA A 160 -28.37 -8.38 0.44
CA ALA A 160 -28.16 -9.75 0.88
C ALA A 160 -26.67 -10.04 1.13
N ALA A 161 -25.78 -9.60 0.22
CA ALA A 161 -24.35 -9.85 0.32
C ALA A 161 -23.72 -9.08 1.49
N ILE A 162 -24.11 -7.82 1.71
CA ILE A 162 -23.56 -7.04 2.83
C ILE A 162 -24.09 -7.52 4.18
N ALA A 163 -25.36 -7.94 4.27
CA ALA A 163 -25.94 -8.51 5.48
C ALA A 163 -25.20 -9.79 5.89
N GLU A 164 -24.88 -10.65 4.91
CA GLU A 164 -24.07 -11.85 5.16
C GLU A 164 -22.67 -11.52 5.68
N ILE A 165 -21.98 -10.54 5.07
CA ILE A 165 -20.64 -10.10 5.51
C ILE A 165 -20.69 -9.56 6.95
N ILE A 166 -21.68 -8.73 7.30
CA ILE A 166 -21.84 -8.19 8.64
C ILE A 166 -22.09 -9.32 9.65
N ARG A 167 -22.99 -10.25 9.33
CA ARG A 167 -23.30 -11.41 10.18
C ARG A 167 -22.08 -12.30 10.39
N ASN A 168 -21.31 -12.56 9.34
CA ASN A 168 -20.08 -13.36 9.44
C ASN A 168 -19.01 -12.64 10.27
N SER A 169 -18.87 -11.32 10.10
CA SER A 169 -17.96 -10.52 10.94
C SER A 169 -18.32 -10.58 12.43
N PHE A 170 -19.61 -10.52 12.77
CA PHE A 170 -20.05 -10.67 14.17
C PHE A 170 -19.71 -12.05 14.76
N ARG A 171 -19.91 -13.13 13.99
CA ARG A 171 -19.55 -14.50 14.41
C ARG A 171 -18.04 -14.68 14.57
N GLU A 172 -17.25 -14.21 13.60
CA GLU A 172 -15.79 -14.32 13.62
C GLU A 172 -15.15 -13.57 14.78
N ASN A 173 -15.68 -12.39 15.11
CA ASN A 173 -15.24 -11.60 16.25
C ASN A 173 -15.85 -12.07 17.58
N LYS A 174 -16.64 -13.15 17.58
CA LYS A 174 -17.31 -13.71 18.76
C LYS A 174 -18.11 -12.66 19.53
N ILE A 175 -18.79 -11.76 18.84
CA ILE A 175 -19.67 -10.75 19.44
C ILE A 175 -21.15 -11.02 19.14
N ASP A 176 -21.43 -12.16 18.52
CA ASP A 176 -22.75 -12.71 18.24
C ASP A 176 -23.60 -12.98 19.48
N HIS A 177 -22.98 -13.11 20.65
CA HIS A 177 -23.64 -13.33 21.94
C HIS A 177 -23.91 -12.04 22.74
N LEU A 178 -23.45 -10.87 22.27
CA LEU A 178 -23.65 -9.60 22.98
C LEU A 178 -25.06 -9.03 22.70
N GLU A 179 -25.79 -8.71 23.77
CA GLU A 179 -27.08 -8.01 23.67
C GLU A 179 -26.89 -6.63 23.00
N GLY A 180 -27.75 -6.32 22.02
CA GLY A 180 -27.69 -5.07 21.24
C GLY A 180 -26.91 -5.16 19.93
N VAL A 181 -26.32 -6.31 19.60
CA VAL A 181 -25.77 -6.56 18.26
C VAL A 181 -26.91 -6.89 17.31
N SER A 182 -27.00 -6.12 16.22
CA SER A 182 -28.06 -6.16 15.19
C SER A 182 -28.00 -7.45 14.34
N LEU A 183 -27.47 -8.57 14.86
CA LEU A 183 -27.22 -9.83 14.15
C LEU A 183 -28.47 -10.42 13.48
N HIS A 184 -29.62 -10.29 14.15
CA HIS A 184 -30.93 -10.76 13.70
C HIS A 184 -31.87 -9.63 13.30
N ASP A 185 -31.35 -8.41 13.16
CA ASP A 185 -32.16 -7.25 12.81
C ASP A 185 -32.63 -7.35 11.35
N PRO A 186 -33.94 -7.34 11.10
CA PRO A 186 -34.48 -7.31 9.74
C PRO A 186 -34.03 -6.08 8.94
N GLU A 187 -33.63 -4.98 9.60
CA GLU A 187 -33.09 -3.79 8.91
C GLU A 187 -31.78 -4.09 8.18
N LEU A 188 -31.00 -5.09 8.60
CA LEU A 188 -29.76 -5.48 7.90
C LEU A 188 -30.03 -5.98 6.48
N ASP A 189 -31.19 -6.60 6.23
CA ASP A 189 -31.56 -7.11 4.92
C ASP A 189 -32.08 -5.99 3.98
N HIS A 190 -32.20 -4.76 4.49
CA HIS A 190 -32.69 -3.57 3.78
C HIS A 190 -31.80 -2.34 4.02
N LEU A 191 -30.48 -2.54 4.12
CA LEU A 191 -29.53 -1.47 4.41
C LEU A 191 -29.53 -0.35 3.37
N SER A 192 -29.76 -0.67 2.10
CA SER A 192 -29.81 0.35 1.05
C SER A 192 -30.93 1.36 1.27
N GLU A 193 -32.06 0.88 1.78
CA GLU A 193 -33.26 1.66 2.08
C GLU A 193 -33.08 2.44 3.39
N ALA A 194 -32.53 1.81 4.42
CA ALA A 194 -32.23 2.45 5.70
C ALA A 194 -31.28 3.65 5.55
N TYR A 195 -30.31 3.54 4.64
CA TYR A 195 -29.29 4.55 4.35
C TYR A 195 -29.53 5.32 3.04
N ASN A 196 -30.78 5.38 2.56
CA ASN A 196 -31.17 6.24 1.44
C ASN A 196 -31.54 7.67 1.90
N LYS A 197 -30.82 8.22 2.89
CA LYS A 197 -31.07 9.57 3.42
C LYS A 197 -29.95 10.52 2.99
N PRO A 198 -30.24 11.81 2.73
CA PRO A 198 -29.22 12.77 2.28
C PRO A 198 -28.01 12.85 3.23
N GLU A 199 -28.27 12.63 4.51
CA GLU A 199 -27.26 12.72 5.55
C GLU A 199 -26.57 11.38 5.79
N ALA A 200 -27.27 10.25 5.85
CA ALA A 200 -26.67 8.95 6.11
C ALA A 200 -26.50 8.16 4.80
N ARG A 201 -25.26 7.91 4.37
CA ARG A 201 -24.95 7.08 3.20
C ARG A 201 -24.09 5.88 3.57
N TYR A 202 -24.52 4.72 3.09
CA TYR A 202 -23.78 3.47 3.18
C TYR A 202 -23.05 3.22 1.86
N TRP A 203 -21.81 2.75 1.98
CA TRP A 203 -20.95 2.44 0.85
C TRP A 203 -20.58 0.96 0.86
N VAL A 204 -20.52 0.35 -0.31
CA VAL A 204 -20.04 -1.02 -0.50
C VAL A 204 -18.71 -1.02 -1.23
N VAL A 205 -17.86 -1.97 -0.86
CA VAL A 205 -16.63 -2.29 -1.58
C VAL A 205 -16.93 -3.52 -2.44
N GLU A 206 -16.87 -3.35 -3.75
CA GLU A 206 -17.05 -4.42 -4.73
C GLU A 206 -15.71 -4.78 -5.37
N SER A 207 -15.38 -6.07 -5.41
CA SER A 207 -14.15 -6.63 -5.97
C SER A 207 -14.52 -7.78 -6.91
N MET A 208 -14.10 -7.71 -8.19
CA MET A 208 -14.41 -8.75 -9.20
C MET A 208 -15.90 -9.14 -9.28
N GLY A 209 -16.82 -8.18 -9.17
CA GLY A 209 -18.26 -8.42 -9.22
C GLY A 209 -18.88 -8.96 -7.92
N LYS A 210 -18.10 -9.07 -6.84
CA LYS A 210 -18.57 -9.51 -5.51
C LYS A 210 -18.42 -8.40 -4.48
N ILE A 211 -19.41 -8.26 -3.61
CA ILE A 211 -19.29 -7.38 -2.44
C ILE A 211 -18.33 -8.04 -1.44
N VAL A 212 -17.33 -7.29 -0.99
CA VAL A 212 -16.30 -7.75 -0.03
C VAL A 212 -16.29 -6.95 1.27
N GLY A 213 -17.16 -5.94 1.38
CA GLY A 213 -17.34 -5.16 2.59
C GLY A 213 -18.20 -3.93 2.38
N GLY A 214 -18.42 -3.17 3.44
CA GLY A 214 -19.14 -1.91 3.38
C GLY A 214 -19.13 -1.16 4.70
N GLY A 215 -19.57 0.08 4.68
CA GLY A 215 -19.62 0.91 5.87
C GLY A 215 -20.24 2.28 5.65
N VAL A 216 -20.50 2.97 6.75
CA VAL A 216 -21.05 4.33 6.77
C VAL A 216 -19.96 5.39 6.73
N SER A 217 -20.23 6.52 6.09
CA SER A 217 -19.26 7.63 6.02
C SER A 217 -18.91 8.20 7.41
N LEU A 218 -17.60 8.34 7.70
CA LEU A 218 -17.05 8.87 8.97
C LEU A 218 -17.57 10.26 9.38
N ARG A 219 -18.06 11.07 8.43
CA ARG A 219 -18.67 12.38 8.75
C ARG A 219 -19.90 12.25 9.67
N TRP A 220 -20.53 11.07 9.68
CA TRP A 220 -21.64 10.73 10.57
C TRP A 220 -21.21 10.13 11.91
N LEU A 221 -20.18 9.30 11.96
CA LEU A 221 -19.67 8.72 13.22
C LEU A 221 -19.29 9.82 14.23
N VAL A 222 -18.72 10.94 13.75
CA VAL A 222 -18.37 12.09 14.61
C VAL A 222 -19.60 12.88 15.09
N LYS A 223 -20.68 12.98 14.29
CA LYS A 223 -21.93 13.64 14.70
C LYS A 223 -22.79 12.75 15.62
N MET A 224 -22.77 11.43 15.41
CA MET A 224 -23.54 10.47 16.20
C MET A 224 -22.91 10.19 17.58
N ALA A 225 -21.57 10.27 17.67
CA ALA A 225 -20.84 10.19 18.93
C ALA A 225 -21.26 11.26 19.95
N PHE A 226 -21.80 12.40 19.50
CA PHE A 226 -22.32 13.45 20.39
C PHE A 226 -23.81 13.30 20.76
N ALA A 227 -24.59 12.53 20.01
CA ALA A 227 -26.05 12.46 20.18
C ALA A 227 -26.58 11.15 20.79
N LYS A 228 -25.82 10.05 20.76
CA LYS A 228 -26.26 8.74 21.28
C LYS A 228 -25.20 7.96 22.05
N CYS A 229 -24.03 8.53 22.30
CA CYS A 229 -22.92 7.88 23.01
C CYS A 229 -22.95 8.17 24.53
N ARG A 230 -24.10 7.96 25.18
CA ARG A 230 -24.17 7.89 26.65
C ARG A 230 -24.56 6.50 27.16
N SER A 231 -25.03 5.61 26.30
CA SER A 231 -25.42 4.24 26.67
C SER A 231 -24.45 3.15 26.17
N PHE A 232 -23.68 3.37 25.11
CA PHE A 232 -22.85 2.30 24.52
C PHE A 232 -21.43 2.20 25.11
N PHE A 233 -20.85 3.31 25.62
CA PHE A 233 -19.49 3.33 26.16
C PHE A 233 -19.38 3.03 27.67
N SER A 234 -20.49 2.75 28.36
CA SER A 234 -20.48 2.38 29.78
C SER A 234 -20.35 0.87 30.04
N ALA A 235 -20.35 0.03 29.00
CA ALA A 235 -20.34 -1.43 29.15
C ALA A 235 -19.03 -2.09 28.69
N VAL A 236 -18.04 -1.30 28.25
CA VAL A 236 -16.71 -1.80 27.83
C VAL A 236 -15.59 -0.93 28.44
N MET A 237 -15.69 -0.70 29.75
CA MET A 237 -14.56 -0.54 30.66
C MET A 237 -14.89 -1.24 31.98
#